data_AF-G0R4P3-F1
#
_entry.id   AF-G0R4P3-F1
#
_cell.length_a   1.000
_cell.length_b   1.000
_cell.length_c   1.000
_cell.angle_alpha   90.00
_cell.angle_beta   90.00
_cell.angle_gamma   90.00
#
_symmetry.space_group_name_H-M   'P 1'
#
loop_
_entity.id
_entity.type
_entity.pdbx_description
1 polymer ?
#
loop_
_entity_poly.entity_id
_entity_poly.type
_entity_poly.pdbx_seq_one_letter_code
_entity_poly.pdbx_strand_id
1 'polypeptide(L)'
;MNQCAGVIIDEQDESRKYGTPNSDLHIIVVASDQSNSFYASATVCQMLPRPSHGKIDLNKQNFNGINFNEGKFNRYTQLIIHEVIHLLGFSDNIYPYFINKATGKYYSLQEILITKQVRGLSTQFIKTPKVLKAVKELYACEDAEGMKLENQGTSSSVGSHWEKAIASNEIMGPSLVQGIAYITKTTIALLDDSGFYESVNYDMAKINAGYDLGCDFFYLACKSQTQKYDVFCSGYDSCDDFNTGYSTCISSQYSDGCNIYQTISKSQCNNPNNSHPLQDQYSGEMELER
;
A
#
# COMPACT_ATOMS: atom_id res chain seq x y z
N MET A 1 -13.47 27.06 3.59
CA MET A 1 -13.86 25.87 4.39
C MET A 1 -13.52 26.16 5.84
N ASN A 2 -14.43 25.95 6.80
CA ASN A 2 -14.21 26.37 8.21
C ASN A 2 -13.69 25.23 9.11
N GLN A 3 -13.82 23.98 8.66
CA GLN A 3 -13.28 22.81 9.33
C GLN A 3 -12.94 21.71 8.32
N CYS A 4 -11.98 20.85 8.65
CA CYS A 4 -11.58 19.69 7.85
C CYS A 4 -11.46 18.48 8.77
N ALA A 5 -12.36 17.50 8.61
CA ALA A 5 -12.39 16.26 9.39
C ALA A 5 -12.25 16.49 10.92
N GLY A 6 -13.02 17.46 11.43
CA GLY A 6 -13.05 17.84 12.85
C GLY A 6 -11.99 18.86 13.29
N VAL A 7 -11.03 19.22 12.42
CA VAL A 7 -10.04 20.26 12.71
C VAL A 7 -10.59 21.61 12.31
N ILE A 8 -10.69 22.52 13.27
CA ILE A 8 -11.10 23.92 13.02
C ILE A 8 -9.92 24.65 12.38
N ILE A 9 -10.17 25.31 11.24
CA ILE A 9 -9.18 26.15 10.57
C ILE A 9 -9.36 27.57 11.11
N ASP A 10 -8.29 28.18 11.63
CA ASP A 10 -8.35 29.50 12.27
C ASP A 10 -9.03 30.54 11.35
N GLU A 11 -9.85 31.42 11.92
CA GLU A 11 -10.46 32.55 11.20
C GLU A 11 -9.43 33.56 10.71
N GLN A 12 -8.26 33.60 11.34
CA GLN A 12 -7.14 34.41 10.92
C GLN A 12 -6.29 33.75 9.84
N ASP A 13 -6.46 32.45 9.58
CA ASP A 13 -5.75 31.76 8.52
C ASP A 13 -6.14 32.35 7.15
N GLU A 14 -5.15 32.91 6.45
CA GLU A 14 -5.37 33.54 5.14
C GLU A 14 -5.89 32.54 4.11
N SER A 15 -5.51 31.25 4.21
CA SER A 15 -6.00 30.20 3.32
C SER A 15 -7.51 29.97 3.48
N ARG A 16 -8.08 30.25 4.66
CA ARG A 16 -9.53 30.15 4.90
C ARG A 16 -10.30 31.27 4.19
N LYS A 17 -9.71 32.47 4.09
CA LYS A 17 -10.35 33.66 3.51
C LYS A 17 -10.15 33.77 2.01
N TYR A 18 -8.93 33.53 1.54
CA TYR A 18 -8.51 33.83 0.17
C TYR A 18 -8.22 32.57 -0.65
N GLY A 19 -8.22 31.39 -0.02
CA GLY A 19 -7.62 30.20 -0.60
C GLY A 19 -6.09 30.32 -0.62
N THR A 20 -5.42 29.27 -1.09
CA THR A 20 -3.98 29.32 -1.31
C THR A 20 -3.69 29.30 -2.81
N PRO A 21 -3.03 30.34 -3.35
CA PRO A 21 -2.72 30.38 -4.76
C PRO A 21 -1.73 29.26 -5.13
N ASN A 22 -1.84 28.75 -6.36
CA ASN A 22 -0.95 27.71 -6.92
C ASN A 22 -0.88 26.43 -6.08
N SER A 23 -2.00 26.04 -5.47
CA SER A 23 -2.08 24.83 -4.67
C SER A 23 -3.22 23.93 -5.15
N ASP A 24 -2.90 22.66 -5.35
CA ASP A 24 -3.82 21.64 -5.84
C ASP A 24 -4.41 20.77 -4.73
N LEU A 25 -3.68 20.60 -3.62
CA LEU A 25 -4.08 19.77 -2.49
C LEU A 25 -3.54 20.37 -1.18
N HIS A 26 -4.45 20.64 -0.26
CA HIS A 26 -4.15 21.12 1.09
C HIS A 26 -4.23 19.96 2.08
N ILE A 27 -3.09 19.66 2.72
CA ILE A 27 -3.03 18.61 3.74
C ILE A 27 -2.81 19.26 5.10
N ILE A 28 -3.79 19.11 5.98
CA ILE A 28 -3.69 19.53 7.37
C ILE A 28 -3.12 18.36 8.17
N VAL A 29 -1.93 18.55 8.72
CA VAL A 29 -1.29 17.54 9.57
C VAL A 29 -1.59 17.87 11.03
N VAL A 30 -2.19 16.93 11.74
CA VAL A 30 -2.44 17.03 13.18
C VAL A 30 -1.81 15.85 13.90
N ALA A 31 -1.57 16.01 15.20
CA ALA A 31 -1.11 14.94 16.06
C ALA A 31 -2.07 14.82 17.24
N SER A 32 -2.76 13.70 17.37
CA SER A 32 -3.76 13.45 18.41
C SER A 32 -3.44 12.21 19.23
N ASP A 33 -3.92 12.18 20.47
CA ASP A 33 -3.80 10.99 21.32
C ASP A 33 -4.97 10.04 21.00
N GLN A 34 -4.68 8.88 20.39
CA GLN A 34 -5.69 7.91 19.99
C GLN A 34 -5.42 6.55 20.62
N SER A 35 -6.47 5.84 21.02
CA SER A 35 -6.38 4.51 21.65
C SER A 35 -6.23 3.34 20.67
N ASN A 36 -6.27 3.60 19.37
CA ASN A 36 -6.13 2.59 18.33
C ASN A 36 -4.64 2.26 18.06
N SER A 37 -4.39 1.19 17.33
CA SER A 37 -3.04 0.73 16.95
C SER A 37 -2.49 1.38 15.67
N PHE A 38 -3.24 2.27 15.01
CA PHE A 38 -2.78 2.94 13.80
C PHE A 38 -1.77 4.04 14.16
N TYR A 39 -0.70 4.15 13.37
CA TYR A 39 0.28 5.21 13.54
C TYR A 39 -0.19 6.52 12.91
N ALA A 40 -0.85 6.44 11.75
CA ALA A 40 -1.41 7.58 11.07
C ALA A 40 -2.76 7.21 10.45
N SER A 41 -3.51 8.22 10.04
CA SER A 41 -4.72 8.05 9.24
C SER A 41 -4.95 9.28 8.37
N ALA A 42 -5.45 9.06 7.15
CA ALA A 42 -5.85 10.11 6.23
C ALA A 42 -7.37 10.23 6.11
N THR A 43 -7.86 11.44 5.89
CA THR A 43 -9.27 11.69 5.57
C THR A 43 -9.38 12.86 4.61
N VAL A 44 -10.07 12.65 3.48
CA VAL A 44 -10.42 13.74 2.58
C VAL A 44 -11.56 14.56 3.18
N CYS A 45 -11.36 15.87 3.26
CA CYS A 45 -12.33 16.82 3.82
C CYS A 45 -13.12 17.55 2.75
N GLN A 46 -12.53 17.72 1.56
CA GLN A 46 -13.16 18.46 0.48
C GLN A 46 -12.76 17.90 -0.89
N MET A 47 -13.76 17.82 -1.77
CA MET A 47 -13.65 17.40 -3.17
C MET A 47 -14.10 18.54 -4.09
N LEU A 48 -13.24 19.00 -5.00
CA LEU A 48 -13.54 20.09 -5.96
C LEU A 48 -12.75 19.95 -7.29
N PRO A 49 -13.20 19.20 -8.30
CA PRO A 49 -14.04 18.00 -8.25
C PRO A 49 -13.27 16.75 -7.78
N ARG A 50 -11.96 16.89 -7.56
CA ARG A 50 -11.04 15.89 -7.01
C ARG A 50 -10.67 16.23 -5.56
N PRO A 51 -9.94 15.37 -4.83
CA PRO A 51 -9.46 15.73 -3.50
C PRO A 51 -8.69 17.05 -3.55
N SER A 52 -9.17 18.03 -2.79
CA SER A 52 -8.56 19.36 -2.70
C SER A 52 -8.10 19.68 -1.29
N HIS A 53 -8.74 19.09 -0.28
CA HIS A 53 -8.33 19.21 1.11
C HIS A 53 -8.43 17.86 1.81
N GLY A 54 -7.42 17.55 2.62
CA GLY A 54 -7.38 16.37 3.46
C GLY A 54 -6.70 16.65 4.79
N LYS A 55 -6.88 15.70 5.71
CA LYS A 55 -6.23 15.68 7.00
C LYS A 55 -5.37 14.42 7.10
N ILE A 56 -4.15 14.55 7.61
CA ILE A 56 -3.38 13.42 8.14
C ILE A 56 -3.30 13.58 9.66
N ASP A 57 -3.74 12.57 10.39
CA ASP A 57 -3.72 12.53 11.85
C ASP A 57 -2.68 11.53 12.33
N LEU A 58 -1.65 12.02 13.02
CA LEU A 58 -0.57 11.23 13.60
C LEU A 58 -0.94 10.82 15.02
N ASN A 59 -0.96 9.52 15.28
CA ASN A 59 -1.26 9.00 16.62
C ASN A 59 -0.06 9.18 17.55
N LYS A 60 -0.12 10.22 18.38
CA LYS A 60 0.92 10.56 19.36
C LYS A 60 1.25 9.41 20.29
N GLN A 61 0.29 8.59 20.70
CA GLN A 61 0.55 7.48 21.63
C GLN A 61 1.47 6.44 21.00
N ASN A 62 1.25 6.11 19.73
CA ASN A 62 2.07 5.14 19.01
C ASN A 62 3.42 5.72 18.59
N PHE A 63 3.51 7.04 18.38
CA PHE A 63 4.77 7.73 18.14
C PHE A 63 5.58 8.02 19.41
N ASN A 64 4.97 8.00 20.59
CA ASN A 64 5.64 8.32 21.84
C ASN A 64 6.75 7.30 22.15
N GLY A 65 7.93 7.79 22.52
CA GLY A 65 9.08 6.93 22.85
C GLY A 65 9.80 6.33 21.63
N ILE A 66 9.41 6.68 20.40
CA ILE A 66 10.18 6.29 19.22
C ILE A 66 11.48 7.11 19.18
N ASN A 67 12.59 6.44 19.46
CA ASN A 67 13.91 6.95 19.10
C ASN A 67 14.12 6.79 17.59
N PHE A 68 14.08 7.89 16.85
CA PHE A 68 14.28 7.93 15.40
C PHE A 68 15.73 7.69 15.03
N ASN A 69 15.96 6.67 14.22
CA ASN A 69 17.15 6.48 13.42
C ASN A 69 16.75 6.50 11.94
N GLU A 70 17.72 6.41 11.03
CA GLU A 70 17.47 6.46 9.59
C GLU A 70 16.43 5.42 9.13
N GLY A 71 16.55 4.15 9.55
CA GLY A 71 15.61 3.09 9.18
C GLY A 71 14.17 3.35 9.65
N LYS A 72 13.99 3.80 10.90
CA LYS A 72 12.67 4.18 11.42
C LYS A 72 12.13 5.42 10.75
N PHE A 73 12.96 6.43 10.51
CA PHE A 73 12.57 7.64 9.80
C PHE A 73 12.03 7.28 8.42
N ASN A 74 12.79 6.49 7.64
CA ASN A 74 12.37 6.01 6.33
C ASN A 74 11.03 5.24 6.41
N ARG A 75 10.91 4.29 7.36
CA ARG A 75 9.67 3.53 7.57
C ARG A 75 8.45 4.42 7.84
N TYR A 76 8.57 5.43 8.70
CA TYR A 76 7.45 6.33 8.98
C TYR A 76 7.24 7.35 7.85
N THR A 77 8.27 7.72 7.08
CA THR A 77 8.07 8.47 5.84
C THR A 77 7.24 7.69 4.83
N GLN A 78 7.51 6.39 4.65
CA GLN A 78 6.69 5.51 3.78
C GLN A 78 5.24 5.46 4.27
N LEU A 79 5.01 5.39 5.58
CA LEU A 79 3.66 5.50 6.16
C LEU A 79 2.98 6.83 5.80
N ILE A 80 3.67 7.97 5.92
CA ILE A 80 3.06 9.25 5.54
C ILE A 80 2.75 9.29 4.04
N ILE A 81 3.62 8.74 3.19
CA ILE A 81 3.36 8.63 1.75
C ILE A 81 2.12 7.76 1.48
N HIS A 82 1.94 6.66 2.21
CA HIS A 82 0.73 5.83 2.17
C HIS A 82 -0.53 6.65 2.47
N GLU A 83 -0.52 7.42 3.57
CA GLU A 83 -1.66 8.29 3.92
C GLU A 83 -1.91 9.37 2.85
N VAL A 84 -0.84 9.91 2.26
CA VAL A 84 -0.98 10.85 1.13
C VAL A 84 -1.66 10.17 -0.06
N ILE A 85 -1.30 8.93 -0.41
CA ILE A 85 -1.94 8.20 -1.52
C ILE A 85 -3.43 7.94 -1.28
N HIS A 86 -3.84 7.69 -0.03
CA HIS A 86 -5.27 7.69 0.32
C HIS A 86 -5.93 9.03 -0.03
N LEU A 87 -5.32 10.15 0.36
CA LEU A 87 -5.83 11.50 0.01
C LEU A 87 -5.84 11.76 -1.50
N LEU A 88 -4.92 11.14 -2.25
CA LEU A 88 -4.86 11.26 -3.72
C LEU A 88 -5.96 10.46 -4.43
N GLY A 89 -6.63 9.53 -3.75
CA GLY A 89 -7.83 8.88 -4.28
C GLY A 89 -7.87 7.37 -4.14
N PHE A 90 -6.85 6.76 -3.54
CA PHE A 90 -6.92 5.35 -3.20
C PHE A 90 -7.69 5.16 -1.89
N SER A 91 -9.00 5.26 -1.92
CA SER A 91 -9.84 4.93 -0.76
C SER A 91 -11.25 4.56 -1.23
N ASP A 92 -11.86 3.59 -0.58
CA ASP A 92 -13.20 3.07 -0.88
C ASP A 92 -14.26 4.18 -0.96
N ASN A 93 -14.20 5.15 -0.07
CA ASN A 93 -15.09 6.31 -0.02
C ASN A 93 -14.80 7.35 -1.11
N ILE A 94 -13.66 7.25 -1.82
CA ILE A 94 -13.28 8.16 -2.92
C ILE A 94 -13.62 7.57 -4.29
N TYR A 95 -13.63 6.24 -4.45
CA TYR A 95 -13.97 5.58 -5.72
C TYR A 95 -15.27 6.08 -6.38
N PRO A 96 -16.39 6.36 -5.66
CA PRO A 96 -17.60 6.91 -6.27
C PRO A 96 -17.41 8.24 -7.01
N TYR A 97 -16.31 8.96 -6.75
CA TYR A 97 -15.98 10.23 -7.37
C TYR A 97 -15.02 10.10 -8.54
N PHE A 98 -14.57 8.88 -8.89
CA PHE A 98 -13.67 8.69 -10.03
C PHE A 98 -14.33 9.14 -11.32
N ILE A 99 -13.60 9.89 -12.13
CA ILE A 99 -14.10 10.51 -13.36
C ILE A 99 -13.59 9.73 -14.56
N ASN A 100 -14.52 9.24 -15.37
CA ASN A 100 -14.17 8.71 -16.67
C ASN A 100 -13.80 9.88 -17.61
N LYS A 101 -12.50 10.08 -17.84
CA LYS A 101 -12.00 11.15 -18.73
C LYS A 101 -12.56 11.09 -20.15
N ALA A 102 -12.92 9.91 -20.66
CA ALA A 102 -13.47 9.78 -22.00
C ALA A 102 -14.92 10.28 -22.10
N THR A 103 -15.70 10.17 -21.03
CA THR A 103 -17.12 10.57 -21.02
C THR A 103 -17.39 11.85 -20.24
N GLY A 104 -16.45 12.29 -19.40
CA GLY A 104 -16.60 13.42 -18.47
C GLY A 104 -17.54 13.14 -17.30
N LYS A 105 -18.00 11.90 -17.12
CA LYS A 105 -18.93 11.49 -16.06
C LYS A 105 -18.22 10.69 -14.98
N TYR A 106 -18.80 10.66 -13.79
CA TYR A 106 -18.36 9.72 -12.76
C TYR A 106 -18.58 8.27 -13.21
N TYR A 107 -17.65 7.38 -12.87
CA TYR A 107 -17.88 5.95 -12.95
C TYR A 107 -18.95 5.54 -11.92
N SER A 108 -19.80 4.59 -12.29
CA SER A 108 -20.57 3.84 -11.30
C SER A 108 -19.65 2.88 -10.53
N LEU A 109 -20.02 2.54 -9.29
CA LEU A 109 -19.26 1.57 -8.50
C LEU A 109 -19.18 0.20 -9.19
N GLN A 110 -20.18 -0.20 -9.99
CA GLN A 110 -20.12 -1.46 -10.74
C GLN A 110 -19.16 -1.41 -11.93
N GLU A 111 -18.75 -0.23 -12.40
CA GLU A 111 -17.70 -0.08 -13.42
C GLU A 111 -16.30 -0.16 -12.80
N ILE A 112 -16.14 0.27 -11.54
CA ILE A 112 -14.86 0.27 -10.82
C ILE A 112 -14.60 -1.09 -10.16
N LEU A 113 -15.62 -1.66 -9.52
CA LEU A 113 -15.48 -2.81 -8.64
C LEU A 113 -16.15 -4.07 -9.20
N ILE A 114 -15.54 -5.21 -8.92
CA ILE A 114 -16.15 -6.53 -9.05
C ILE A 114 -15.79 -7.38 -7.83
N THR A 115 -16.75 -8.13 -7.31
CA THR A 115 -16.52 -9.03 -6.17
C THR A 115 -16.47 -10.48 -6.67
N LYS A 116 -15.48 -11.24 -6.21
CA LYS A 116 -15.30 -12.67 -6.53
C LYS A 116 -14.93 -13.46 -5.27
N GLN A 117 -15.23 -14.76 -5.30
CA GLN A 117 -14.70 -15.69 -4.31
C GLN A 117 -13.27 -16.09 -4.71
N VAL A 118 -12.29 -15.75 -3.88
CA VAL A 118 -10.87 -16.08 -4.07
C VAL A 118 -10.39 -16.78 -2.81
N ARG A 119 -9.80 -17.98 -2.94
CA ARG A 119 -9.29 -18.76 -1.80
C ARG A 119 -10.30 -18.95 -0.64
N GLY A 120 -11.59 -18.98 -0.96
CA GLY A 120 -12.68 -19.12 0.02
C GLY A 120 -13.19 -17.80 0.63
N LEU A 121 -12.65 -16.65 0.20
CA LEU A 121 -12.96 -15.33 0.73
C LEU A 121 -13.60 -14.42 -0.32
N SER A 122 -14.56 -13.61 0.12
CA SER A 122 -15.18 -12.59 -0.73
C SER A 122 -14.22 -11.42 -0.92
N THR A 123 -13.67 -11.31 -2.12
CA THR A 123 -12.60 -10.37 -2.46
C THR A 123 -13.08 -9.39 -3.52
N GLN A 124 -12.91 -8.09 -3.26
CA GLN A 124 -13.17 -7.05 -4.26
C GLN A 124 -11.96 -6.84 -5.15
N PHE A 125 -12.22 -6.46 -6.39
CA PHE A 125 -11.20 -6.16 -7.39
C PHE A 125 -11.48 -4.78 -7.98
N ILE A 126 -10.44 -3.96 -8.15
CA ILE A 126 -10.48 -2.76 -9.00
C ILE A 126 -10.27 -3.20 -10.45
N LYS A 127 -11.28 -3.03 -11.29
CA LYS A 127 -11.30 -3.46 -12.69
C LYS A 127 -11.27 -2.32 -13.69
N THR A 128 -10.86 -1.12 -13.26
CA THR A 128 -10.72 0.03 -14.15
C THR A 128 -9.66 -0.26 -15.23
N PRO A 129 -9.75 0.38 -16.42
CA PRO A 129 -9.00 -0.08 -17.59
C PRO A 129 -7.48 -0.14 -17.43
N LYS A 130 -6.87 0.87 -16.80
CA LYS A 130 -5.40 0.91 -16.61
C LYS A 130 -4.97 0.03 -15.46
N VAL A 131 -5.76 -0.08 -14.39
CA VAL A 131 -5.49 -1.05 -13.31
C VAL A 131 -5.50 -2.47 -13.84
N LEU A 132 -6.52 -2.83 -14.62
CA LEU A 132 -6.61 -4.14 -15.27
C LEU A 132 -5.38 -4.42 -16.16
N LYS A 133 -4.99 -3.44 -16.99
CA LYS A 133 -3.78 -3.55 -17.80
C LYS A 133 -2.52 -3.74 -16.96
N ALA A 134 -2.36 -2.95 -15.90
CA ALA A 134 -1.20 -3.02 -15.01
C ALA A 134 -1.09 -4.38 -14.31
N VAL A 135 -2.21 -4.99 -13.91
CA VAL A 135 -2.23 -6.33 -13.30
C VAL A 135 -1.79 -7.39 -14.28
N LYS A 136 -2.34 -7.37 -15.50
CA LYS A 136 -1.97 -8.32 -16.56
C LYS A 136 -0.48 -8.28 -16.84
N GLU A 137 0.08 -7.07 -16.94
CA GLU A 137 1.51 -6.86 -17.18
C GLU A 137 2.39 -7.23 -15.98
N LEU A 138 1.97 -6.92 -14.76
CA LEU A 138 2.77 -7.17 -13.56
C LEU A 138 2.83 -8.67 -13.23
N TYR A 139 1.72 -9.39 -13.33
CA TYR A 139 1.62 -10.80 -12.92
C TYR A 139 1.62 -11.78 -14.09
N ALA A 140 1.72 -11.32 -15.34
CA ALA A 140 1.56 -12.14 -16.55
C ALA A 140 0.28 -13.01 -16.52
N CYS A 141 -0.83 -12.43 -16.07
CA CYS A 141 -2.10 -13.14 -15.94
C CYS A 141 -3.17 -12.51 -16.84
N GLU A 142 -3.36 -13.08 -18.04
CA GLU A 142 -4.36 -12.58 -18.99
C GLU A 142 -5.82 -12.77 -18.55
N ASP A 143 -6.08 -13.74 -17.67
CA ASP A 143 -7.41 -14.00 -17.12
C ASP A 143 -7.75 -13.06 -15.95
N ALA A 144 -6.82 -12.21 -15.52
CA ALA A 144 -7.07 -11.27 -14.45
C ALA A 144 -8.26 -10.35 -14.79
N GLU A 145 -9.18 -10.20 -13.84
CA GLU A 145 -10.38 -9.37 -13.99
C GLU A 145 -10.25 -7.99 -13.31
N GLY A 146 -9.10 -7.71 -12.68
CA GLY A 146 -8.79 -6.49 -11.94
C GLY A 146 -7.71 -6.74 -10.89
N MET A 147 -7.31 -5.71 -10.13
CA MET A 147 -6.39 -5.87 -8.99
C MET A 147 -7.16 -6.16 -7.71
N LYS A 148 -6.71 -7.15 -6.93
CA LYS A 148 -7.37 -7.53 -5.67
C LYS A 148 -7.15 -6.48 -4.60
N LEU A 149 -8.25 -6.07 -3.98
CA LEU A 149 -8.25 -5.28 -2.75
C LEU A 149 -8.19 -6.23 -1.54
N GLU A 150 -7.61 -5.74 -0.46
CA GLU A 150 -7.57 -6.43 0.83
C GLU A 150 -8.98 -6.83 1.25
N ASN A 151 -9.13 -8.07 1.69
CA ASN A 151 -10.39 -8.72 2.03
C ASN A 151 -10.49 -9.12 3.51
N GLN A 152 -9.41 -8.97 4.30
CA GLN A 152 -9.36 -9.29 5.72
C GLN A 152 -9.08 -8.04 6.59
N GLY A 153 -9.38 -8.15 7.89
CA GLY A 153 -9.22 -7.06 8.85
C GLY A 153 -10.50 -6.27 9.11
N THR A 154 -10.36 -4.96 9.34
CA THR A 154 -11.49 -4.06 9.66
C THR A 154 -11.95 -3.30 8.41
N SER A 155 -13.03 -2.52 8.54
CA SER A 155 -13.48 -1.59 7.50
C SER A 155 -12.45 -0.53 7.13
N SER A 156 -11.43 -0.31 7.97
CA SER A 156 -10.31 0.59 7.67
C SER A 156 -9.26 -0.08 6.77
N SER A 157 -9.25 -1.41 6.67
CA SER A 157 -8.32 -2.17 5.83
C SER A 157 -8.98 -2.61 4.53
N VAL A 158 -10.17 -3.21 4.62
CA VAL A 158 -10.88 -3.80 3.49
C VAL A 158 -11.28 -2.72 2.48
N GLY A 159 -10.99 -2.97 1.20
CA GLY A 159 -11.43 -2.11 0.09
C GLY A 159 -10.56 -0.88 -0.21
N SER A 160 -9.67 -0.49 0.69
CA SER A 160 -8.78 0.69 0.53
C SER A 160 -7.29 0.34 0.42
N HIS A 161 -6.96 -0.95 0.37
CA HIS A 161 -5.59 -1.45 0.28
C HIS A 161 -5.48 -2.56 -0.77
N TRP A 162 -4.29 -2.81 -1.28
CA TRP A 162 -4.02 -4.00 -2.09
C TRP A 162 -3.90 -5.25 -1.23
N GLU A 163 -4.36 -6.36 -1.78
CA GLU A 163 -4.34 -7.66 -1.12
C GLU A 163 -2.92 -8.12 -0.80
N LYS A 164 -2.61 -8.28 0.50
CA LYS A 164 -1.23 -8.46 0.95
C LYS A 164 -0.60 -9.75 0.44
N ALA A 165 -1.38 -10.82 0.25
CA ALA A 165 -0.85 -12.08 -0.28
C ALA A 165 -0.31 -11.96 -1.72
N ILE A 166 -0.79 -10.97 -2.48
CA ILE A 166 -0.45 -10.77 -3.90
C ILE A 166 0.49 -9.58 -4.10
N ALA A 167 0.39 -8.57 -3.23
CA ALA A 167 1.16 -7.34 -3.29
C ALA A 167 1.96 -7.13 -1.98
N SER A 168 2.76 -8.12 -1.58
CA SER A 168 3.66 -8.00 -0.43
C SER A 168 4.59 -6.79 -0.60
N ASN A 169 4.93 -6.05 0.45
CA ASN A 169 5.73 -4.80 0.38
C ASN A 169 5.21 -3.70 -0.58
N GLU A 170 3.97 -3.77 -1.07
CA GLU A 170 3.34 -2.62 -1.71
C GLU A 170 3.02 -1.55 -0.67
N ILE A 171 3.26 -0.29 -0.99
CA ILE A 171 3.08 0.82 -0.05
C ILE A 171 1.63 0.95 0.44
N MET A 172 0.66 0.62 -0.40
CA MET A 172 -0.78 0.58 -0.15
C MET A 172 -1.26 -0.81 0.29
N GLY A 173 -0.37 -1.65 0.82
CA GLY A 173 -0.79 -2.83 1.60
C GLY A 173 -1.41 -2.42 2.94
N PRO A 174 -2.19 -3.29 3.59
CA PRO A 174 -2.98 -2.96 4.80
C PRO A 174 -2.17 -2.93 6.11
N SER A 175 -0.85 -3.02 6.01
CA SER A 175 0.03 -3.08 7.19
C SER A 175 1.37 -2.44 6.90
N LEU A 176 1.92 -1.81 7.94
CA LEU A 176 3.19 -1.10 7.88
C LEU A 176 4.33 -2.03 7.42
N VAL A 177 4.96 -1.65 6.31
CA VAL A 177 6.13 -2.35 5.77
C VAL A 177 7.33 -2.11 6.70
N GLN A 178 8.02 -3.19 7.09
CA GLN A 178 9.19 -3.07 7.98
C GLN A 178 10.45 -2.65 7.23
N GLY A 179 10.57 -2.99 5.93
CA GLY A 179 11.69 -2.66 5.05
C GLY A 179 11.38 -1.53 4.07
N ILE A 180 11.63 -1.78 2.78
CA ILE A 180 11.31 -0.85 1.69
C ILE A 180 9.91 -1.18 1.16
N ALA A 181 9.01 -0.20 1.21
CA ALA A 181 7.75 -0.25 0.48
C ALA A 181 7.92 0.24 -0.95
N TYR A 182 7.17 -0.37 -1.85
CA TYR A 182 7.20 -0.09 -3.27
C TYR A 182 5.88 0.49 -3.75
N ILE A 183 5.95 1.55 -4.56
CA ILE A 183 4.82 2.02 -5.36
C ILE A 183 4.82 1.20 -6.64
N THR A 184 3.80 0.38 -6.82
CA THR A 184 3.67 -0.47 -8.01
C THR A 184 2.93 0.21 -9.14
N LYS A 185 3.02 -0.41 -10.32
CA LYS A 185 2.26 0.01 -11.50
C LYS A 185 0.74 0.04 -11.25
N THR A 186 0.22 -0.83 -10.39
CA THR A 186 -1.21 -0.88 -10.05
C THR A 186 -1.65 0.33 -9.23
N THR A 187 -0.85 0.79 -8.26
CA THR A 187 -1.12 2.02 -7.50
C THR A 187 -1.13 3.25 -8.40
N ILE A 188 -0.12 3.40 -9.26
CA ILE A 188 -0.06 4.51 -10.21
C ILE A 188 -1.24 4.45 -11.20
N ALA A 189 -1.59 3.25 -11.69
CA ALA A 189 -2.72 3.05 -12.57
C ALA A 189 -4.07 3.40 -11.92
N LEU A 190 -4.25 3.09 -10.63
CA LEU A 190 -5.46 3.48 -9.89
C LEU A 190 -5.57 5.00 -9.80
N LEU A 191 -4.49 5.69 -9.47
CA LEU A 191 -4.48 7.16 -9.44
C LEU A 191 -4.75 7.76 -10.83
N ASP A 192 -4.25 7.13 -11.89
CA ASP A 192 -4.52 7.57 -13.26
C ASP A 192 -5.99 7.35 -13.68
N ASP A 193 -6.55 6.18 -13.36
CA ASP A 193 -7.94 5.83 -13.63
C ASP A 193 -8.94 6.60 -12.76
N SER A 194 -8.48 7.22 -11.65
CA SER A 194 -9.31 8.12 -10.85
C SER A 194 -9.87 9.30 -11.67
N GLY A 195 -9.18 9.67 -12.75
CA GLY A 195 -9.56 10.81 -13.57
C GLY A 195 -9.20 12.17 -12.97
N PHE A 196 -8.60 12.20 -11.78
CA PHE A 196 -8.28 13.45 -11.07
C PHE A 196 -7.06 14.18 -11.60
N TYR A 197 -6.06 13.43 -12.10
CA TYR A 197 -4.78 13.97 -12.53
C TYR A 197 -4.71 14.02 -14.04
N GLU A 198 -4.15 15.06 -14.63
CA GLU A 198 -3.99 15.14 -16.09
C GLU A 198 -3.08 14.02 -16.61
N SER A 199 -1.93 13.85 -15.97
CA SER A 199 -0.93 12.83 -16.25
C SER A 199 -0.33 12.25 -14.97
N VAL A 200 0.15 11.01 -15.03
CA VAL A 200 0.94 10.38 -13.97
C VAL A 200 2.25 9.82 -14.54
N ASN A 201 3.29 9.74 -13.72
CA ASN A 201 4.57 9.19 -14.13
C ASN A 201 4.70 7.70 -13.75
N TYR A 202 4.63 6.82 -14.75
CA TYR A 202 4.78 5.37 -14.56
C TYR A 202 6.24 4.92 -14.35
N ASP A 203 7.24 5.77 -14.65
CA ASP A 203 8.66 5.43 -14.46
C ASP A 203 9.05 5.28 -12.98
N MET A 204 8.20 5.79 -12.09
CA MET A 204 8.33 5.62 -10.65
C MET A 204 7.92 4.22 -10.17
N ALA A 205 7.20 3.46 -11.00
CA ALA A 205 6.72 2.14 -10.66
C ALA A 205 7.88 1.18 -10.37
N LYS A 206 7.75 0.44 -9.28
CA LYS A 206 8.64 -0.66 -8.93
C LYS A 206 7.93 -1.99 -9.16
N ILE A 207 8.73 -3.00 -9.46
CA ILE A 207 8.28 -4.39 -9.52
C ILE A 207 8.13 -4.87 -8.08
N ASN A 208 7.14 -5.72 -7.85
CA ASN A 208 6.82 -6.25 -6.53
C ASN A 208 6.84 -7.78 -6.52
N ALA A 209 6.60 -8.35 -5.34
CA ALA A 209 6.44 -9.79 -5.18
C ALA A 209 5.36 -10.31 -6.14
N GLY A 210 5.61 -11.48 -6.75
CA GLY A 210 4.66 -12.08 -7.69
C GLY A 210 4.86 -11.72 -9.16
N TYR A 211 5.86 -10.91 -9.50
CA TYR A 211 6.13 -10.52 -10.88
C TYR A 211 6.28 -11.73 -11.81
N ASP A 212 5.52 -11.72 -12.91
CA ASP A 212 5.58 -12.75 -13.96
C ASP A 212 5.30 -14.19 -13.47
N LEU A 213 4.65 -14.36 -12.31
CA LEU A 213 4.33 -15.69 -11.75
C LEU A 213 3.01 -16.29 -12.27
N GLY A 214 2.30 -15.59 -13.16
CA GLY A 214 1.12 -16.09 -13.86
C GLY A 214 -0.17 -16.12 -13.04
N CYS A 215 -1.23 -16.62 -13.68
CA CYS A 215 -2.56 -16.65 -13.08
C CYS A 215 -2.70 -17.60 -11.89
N ASP A 216 -1.93 -18.69 -11.86
CA ASP A 216 -1.94 -19.64 -10.74
C ASP A 216 -1.48 -18.93 -9.46
N PHE A 217 -0.37 -18.19 -9.50
CA PHE A 217 0.06 -17.33 -8.40
C PHE A 217 -1.01 -16.29 -8.05
N PHE A 218 -1.49 -15.55 -9.06
CA PHE A 218 -2.40 -14.45 -8.83
C PHE A 218 -3.65 -14.91 -8.07
N TYR A 219 -4.30 -16.01 -8.49
CA TYR A 219 -5.53 -16.48 -7.86
C TYR A 219 -5.31 -17.39 -6.65
N LEU A 220 -4.30 -18.26 -6.66
CA LEU A 220 -4.13 -19.29 -5.65
C LEU A 220 -3.05 -18.96 -4.62
N ALA A 221 -2.07 -18.10 -4.93
CA ALA A 221 -0.98 -17.76 -4.03
C ALA A 221 -0.36 -19.03 -3.41
N CYS A 222 -0.15 -19.06 -2.10
CA CYS A 222 0.36 -20.23 -1.37
C CYS A 222 -0.60 -21.44 -1.36
N LYS A 223 -1.84 -21.31 -1.84
CA LYS A 223 -2.82 -22.40 -1.97
C LYS A 223 -2.71 -23.14 -3.31
N SER A 224 -1.78 -22.74 -4.18
CA SER A 224 -1.51 -23.46 -5.41
C SER A 224 -1.22 -24.93 -5.13
N GLN A 225 -1.77 -25.79 -6.00
CA GLN A 225 -1.53 -27.24 -5.97
C GLN A 225 -0.48 -27.65 -7.01
N THR A 226 -0.07 -26.73 -7.88
CA THR A 226 0.78 -27.01 -9.04
C THR A 226 2.18 -26.43 -8.88
N GLN A 227 2.32 -25.32 -8.15
CA GLN A 227 3.57 -24.61 -7.95
C GLN A 227 3.73 -24.16 -6.50
N LYS A 228 4.97 -24.05 -6.05
CA LYS A 228 5.34 -23.34 -4.82
C LYS A 228 6.05 -22.06 -5.23
N TYR A 229 5.74 -20.96 -4.56
CA TYR A 229 6.31 -19.65 -4.86
C TYR A 229 7.21 -19.21 -3.72
N ASP A 230 8.44 -18.82 -4.03
CA ASP A 230 9.47 -18.48 -3.03
C ASP A 230 9.10 -17.26 -2.18
N VAL A 231 8.17 -16.41 -2.66
CA VAL A 231 7.61 -15.29 -1.89
C VAL A 231 6.81 -15.74 -0.65
N PHE A 232 6.47 -17.03 -0.56
CA PHE A 232 5.81 -17.62 0.60
C PHE A 232 6.74 -18.56 1.35
N CYS A 233 6.98 -18.26 2.62
CA CYS A 233 7.92 -19.00 3.46
C CYS A 233 7.30 -20.27 4.08
N SER A 234 8.13 -21.28 4.36
CA SER A 234 7.70 -22.57 4.93
C SER A 234 8.19 -22.77 6.38
N GLY A 235 8.06 -21.74 7.22
CA GLY A 235 8.32 -21.82 8.67
C GLY A 235 9.77 -21.65 9.09
N TYR A 236 10.66 -21.24 8.18
CA TYR A 236 12.05 -20.88 8.48
C TYR A 236 12.33 -19.44 8.09
N ASP A 237 13.22 -18.81 8.82
CA ASP A 237 13.68 -17.44 8.58
C ASP A 237 14.67 -17.39 7.41
N SER A 238 14.62 -16.32 6.61
CA SER A 238 15.47 -16.14 5.44
C SER A 238 15.53 -14.67 5.04
N CYS A 239 16.18 -14.35 3.91
CA CYS A 239 16.07 -13.03 3.30
C CYS A 239 14.61 -12.73 2.88
N ASP A 240 14.22 -11.46 2.90
CA ASP A 240 12.97 -11.08 2.20
C ASP A 240 13.12 -11.18 0.68
N ASP A 241 11.98 -11.16 -0.02
CA ASP A 241 11.85 -11.26 -1.49
C ASP A 241 12.66 -10.21 -2.27
N PHE A 242 13.11 -9.15 -1.60
CA PHE A 242 13.84 -8.03 -2.20
C PHE A 242 15.29 -7.96 -1.76
N ASN A 243 15.77 -8.95 -1.00
CA ASN A 243 17.10 -8.98 -0.39
C ASN A 243 17.42 -7.71 0.41
N THR A 244 16.41 -7.10 1.04
CA THR A 244 16.59 -5.87 1.84
C THR A 244 16.96 -6.15 3.29
N GLY A 245 16.81 -7.39 3.75
CA GLY A 245 17.27 -7.82 5.07
C GLY A 245 16.91 -9.26 5.41
N TYR A 246 17.42 -9.71 6.56
CA TYR A 246 17.00 -10.97 7.18
C TYR A 246 15.61 -10.81 7.80
N SER A 247 14.78 -11.84 7.62
CA SER A 247 13.35 -11.80 7.80
C SER A 247 12.85 -13.04 8.54
N THR A 248 11.83 -12.84 9.37
CA THR A 248 11.14 -13.94 10.03
C THR A 248 9.97 -14.41 9.18
N CYS A 249 9.76 -15.72 9.13
CA CYS A 249 8.59 -16.28 8.49
C CYS A 249 7.37 -16.11 9.39
N ILE A 250 6.40 -15.29 8.96
CA ILE A 250 5.21 -14.98 9.76
C ILE A 250 3.92 -15.29 9.01
N SER A 251 2.86 -15.60 9.77
CA SER A 251 1.50 -15.59 9.26
C SER A 251 0.89 -14.21 9.51
N SER A 252 0.55 -13.49 8.46
CA SER A 252 -0.14 -12.19 8.57
C SER A 252 -1.66 -12.39 8.48
N GLN A 253 -2.41 -11.69 9.33
CA GLN A 253 -3.88 -11.70 9.27
C GLN A 253 -4.46 -11.16 7.95
N TYR A 254 -3.63 -10.57 7.09
CA TYR A 254 -4.00 -9.96 5.80
C TYR A 254 -3.54 -10.78 4.59
N SER A 255 -2.99 -11.98 4.82
CA SER A 255 -2.30 -12.74 3.76
C SER A 255 -3.02 -14.01 3.34
N ASP A 256 -4.34 -14.09 3.54
CA ASP A 256 -5.15 -15.28 3.22
C ASP A 256 -4.59 -16.62 3.77
N GLY A 257 -3.93 -16.55 4.93
CA GLY A 257 -3.26 -17.68 5.55
C GLY A 257 -1.97 -18.15 4.84
N CYS A 258 -1.38 -17.32 3.98
CA CYS A 258 -0.04 -17.50 3.43
C CYS A 258 1.01 -16.98 4.42
N ASN A 259 2.08 -17.74 4.63
CA ASN A 259 3.20 -17.23 5.40
C ASN A 259 4.09 -16.40 4.49
N ILE A 260 4.52 -15.24 4.97
CA ILE A 260 5.36 -14.29 4.23
C ILE A 260 6.60 -13.93 5.04
N TYR A 261 7.66 -13.54 4.34
CA TYR A 261 8.85 -12.98 4.97
C TYR A 261 8.58 -11.55 5.46
N GLN A 262 8.79 -11.31 6.76
CA GLN A 262 8.78 -9.96 7.32
C GLN A 262 10.18 -9.58 7.80
N THR A 263 10.76 -8.56 7.16
CA THR A 263 12.08 -8.04 7.50
C THR A 263 12.14 -7.62 8.96
N ILE A 264 13.17 -8.10 9.66
CA ILE A 264 13.42 -7.73 11.04
C ILE A 264 14.03 -6.33 11.05
N SER A 265 13.47 -5.42 11.85
CA SER A 265 13.88 -4.01 11.90
C SER A 265 15.40 -3.80 12.13
N LYS A 266 16.08 -4.71 12.83
CA LYS A 266 17.52 -4.64 13.13
C LYS A 266 18.42 -5.42 12.16
N SER A 267 17.85 -6.03 11.13
CA SER A 267 18.57 -6.90 10.18
C SER A 267 18.41 -6.47 8.73
N GLN A 268 18.02 -5.20 8.51
CA GLN A 268 17.97 -4.57 7.19
C GLN A 268 19.39 -4.29 6.69
N CYS A 269 19.72 -4.72 5.48
CA CYS A 269 21.03 -4.57 4.84
C CYS A 269 21.33 -3.11 4.44
N ASN A 270 20.32 -2.27 4.29
CA ASN A 270 20.44 -0.87 3.89
C ASN A 270 20.60 0.11 5.05
N ASN A 271 20.62 -0.36 6.31
CA ASN A 271 20.78 0.50 7.48
C ASN A 271 22.18 0.29 8.08
N PRO A 272 23.10 1.28 7.98
CA PRO A 272 24.47 1.13 8.45
C PRO A 272 24.58 0.99 9.98
N ASN A 273 23.52 1.30 10.72
CA ASN A 273 23.47 1.14 12.18
C ASN A 273 23.01 -0.26 12.61
N ASN A 274 22.62 -1.13 11.67
CA ASN A 274 22.28 -2.51 11.97
C ASN A 274 23.57 -3.29 12.25
N SER A 275 23.83 -3.50 13.53
CA SER A 275 24.81 -4.47 13.99
C SER A 275 24.07 -5.77 14.24
N HIS A 276 24.12 -6.71 13.29
CA HIS A 276 23.97 -8.09 13.70
C HIS A 276 25.26 -8.40 14.49
N PRO A 277 25.21 -8.74 15.78
CA PRO A 277 26.33 -9.44 16.35
C PRO A 277 26.42 -10.74 15.54
N LEU A 278 27.46 -10.85 14.71
CA LEU A 278 27.91 -12.13 14.21
C LEU A 278 28.30 -12.95 15.46
N GLN A 279 27.33 -13.60 16.08
CA GLN A 279 27.62 -14.80 16.85
C GLN A 279 27.83 -15.88 15.80
N ASP A 280 29.10 -16.12 15.52
CA ASP A 280 29.62 -17.11 14.60
C ASP A 280 28.89 -18.46 14.70
N GLN A 281 28.36 -18.93 13.57
CA GLN A 281 28.65 -20.24 12.95
C GLN A 281 27.60 -20.54 11.86
N TYR A 282 27.86 -20.06 10.63
CA TYR A 282 27.24 -20.64 9.44
C TYR A 282 28.35 -20.99 8.45
N SER A 283 28.62 -22.30 8.32
CA SER A 283 29.36 -22.86 7.19
C SER A 283 28.39 -23.01 6.02
N GLY A 284 28.67 -22.36 4.90
CA GLY A 284 27.96 -22.55 3.64
C GLY A 284 28.96 -22.97 2.56
N GLU A 285 28.67 -24.07 1.86
CA GLU A 285 29.37 -24.46 0.64
C GLU A 285 28.83 -23.62 -0.54
N MET A 286 29.74 -23.02 -1.31
CA MET A 286 29.45 -22.50 -2.64
C MET A 286 29.84 -23.58 -3.66
N GLU A 287 28.85 -24.24 -4.25
CA GLU A 287 29.05 -24.98 -5.49
C GLU A 287 28.86 -24.04 -6.67
N LEU A 288 29.96 -23.80 -7.40
CA LEU A 288 29.93 -23.19 -8.73
C LEU A 288 29.90 -24.32 -9.75
N GLU A 289 28.72 -24.60 -10.29
CA GLU A 289 28.61 -25.44 -11.49
C GLU A 289 29.10 -24.67 -12.72
N ARG A 290 29.81 -25.38 -13.60
CA ARG A 290 30.40 -24.85 -14.85
C ARG A 290 29.39 -24.71 -15.97
#